data_AF-A0A967GAL4-F1
#
_entry.id   AF-A0A967GAL4-F1
#
_cell.length_a   1.000
_cell.length_b   1.000
_cell.length_c   1.000
_cell.angle_alpha   90.00
_cell.angle_beta   90.00
_cell.angle_gamma   90.00
#
_symmetry.space_group_name_H-M   'P 1'
#
loop_
_entity.id
_entity.type
_entity.pdbx_description
1 polymer ?
#
loop_
_entity_poly.entity_id
_entity_poly.type
_entity_poly.pdbx_seq_one_letter_code
_entity_poly.pdbx_strand_id
1 'polypeptide(L)'
;KSYYFIGKDNIPFHTLIWPAMLMGYDDDLNLPYDVPANEFLTIEGRKLSTSRNWAVWLPDYLSRYEPDPLRYLLSINMPETGDTDFSWREFVRRNNDELVATYGNLV
;
A
#
# COMPACT_ATOMS: atom_id res chain seq x y z
N LYS A 1 -4.36 -1.14 -22.66
CA LYS A 1 -4.13 -2.06 -21.52
C LYS A 1 -4.28 -1.27 -20.24
N SER A 2 -5.06 -1.77 -19.27
CA SER A 2 -5.39 -1.05 -18.05
C SER A 2 -5.03 -1.90 -16.82
N TYR A 3 -4.33 -1.31 -15.84
CA TYR A 3 -3.87 -1.97 -14.62
C TYR A 3 -4.64 -1.45 -13.41
N TYR A 4 -5.13 -2.35 -12.57
CA TYR A 4 -6.01 -2.01 -11.45
C TYR A 4 -5.34 -2.42 -10.14
N PHE A 5 -4.66 -1.47 -9.49
CA PHE A 5 -4.03 -1.68 -8.19
C PHE A 5 -5.07 -1.57 -7.08
N ILE A 6 -5.24 -2.65 -6.32
CA ILE A 6 -6.29 -2.78 -5.30
C ILE A 6 -5.79 -3.52 -4.05
N GLY A 7 -6.56 -3.49 -2.97
CA GLY A 7 -6.40 -4.47 -1.88
C GLY A 7 -7.08 -5.80 -2.22
N LYS A 8 -6.62 -6.91 -1.62
CA LYS A 8 -7.15 -8.26 -1.90
C LYS A 8 -8.66 -8.43 -1.78
N ASP A 9 -9.30 -7.67 -0.88
CA ASP A 9 -10.75 -7.71 -0.68
C ASP A 9 -11.54 -7.28 -1.93
N ASN A 10 -10.89 -6.51 -2.82
CA ASN A 10 -11.50 -5.99 -4.03
C ASN A 10 -11.35 -6.90 -5.26
N ILE A 11 -10.64 -8.03 -5.15
CA ILE A 11 -10.36 -8.93 -6.29
C ILE A 11 -11.66 -9.34 -6.99
N PRO A 12 -12.69 -9.91 -6.32
CA PRO A 12 -13.89 -10.39 -7.01
C PRO A 12 -14.64 -9.27 -7.75
N PHE A 13 -14.58 -8.05 -7.23
CA PHE A 13 -15.21 -6.90 -7.88
C PHE A 13 -14.52 -6.53 -9.18
N HIS A 14 -13.19 -6.65 -9.25
CA HIS A 14 -12.39 -6.21 -10.41
C HIS A 14 -12.07 -7.33 -11.40
N THR A 15 -12.23 -8.60 -11.01
CA THR A 15 -11.99 -9.75 -11.90
C THR A 15 -13.27 -10.42 -12.37
N LEU A 16 -14.42 -10.15 -11.76
CA LEU A 16 -15.71 -10.75 -12.14
C LEU A 16 -16.78 -9.70 -12.39
N ILE A 17 -17.16 -8.94 -11.36
CA ILE A 17 -18.33 -8.03 -11.44
C ILE A 17 -18.08 -6.92 -12.45
N TRP A 18 -16.96 -6.21 -12.33
CA TRP A 18 -16.63 -5.08 -13.19
C TRP A 18 -16.41 -5.50 -14.65
N PRO A 19 -15.62 -6.55 -14.97
CA PRO A 19 -15.54 -7.05 -16.34
C PRO A 19 -16.90 -7.45 -16.92
N ALA A 20 -17.77 -8.11 -16.15
CA ALA A 20 -19.11 -8.49 -16.62
C ALA A 20 -19.99 -7.26 -16.92
N MET A 21 -19.89 -6.21 -16.10
CA MET A 21 -20.59 -4.94 -16.35
C MET A 21 -20.09 -4.26 -17.63
N LEU A 22 -18.77 -4.26 -17.88
CA LEU A 22 -18.19 -3.69 -19.10
C LEU A 22 -18.67 -4.44 -20.35
N MET A 23 -18.54 -5.77 -20.34
CA MET A 23 -19.02 -6.64 -21.44
C MET A 23 -20.53 -6.49 -21.67
N GLY A 24 -21.32 -6.31 -20.61
CA GLY A 24 -22.77 -6.12 -20.73
C GLY A 24 -23.18 -4.75 -21.28
N TYR A 25 -22.29 -3.75 -21.24
CA TYR A 25 -22.58 -2.41 -21.73
C TYR A 25 -22.16 -2.24 -23.19
N ASP A 26 -20.90 -2.58 -23.52
CA ASP A 26 -20.34 -2.45 -24.87
C ASP A 26 -19.06 -3.31 -25.00
N ASP A 27 -18.98 -4.11 -26.07
CA ASP A 27 -17.85 -5.01 -26.36
C ASP A 27 -16.56 -4.26 -26.74
N ASP A 28 -16.64 -2.96 -27.11
CA ASP A 28 -15.50 -2.12 -27.45
C ASP A 28 -14.80 -1.51 -26.21
N LEU A 29 -15.32 -1.75 -25.00
CA LEU A 29 -14.71 -1.25 -23.77
C LEU A 29 -13.47 -2.03 -23.33
N ASN A 30 -12.49 -1.30 -22.78
CA ASN A 30 -11.26 -1.90 -22.28
C ASN A 30 -11.50 -2.67 -20.98
N LEU A 31 -11.32 -3.98 -21.02
CA LEU A 31 -11.28 -4.84 -19.84
C LEU A 31 -9.98 -4.65 -19.04
N PRO A 32 -9.99 -4.93 -17.72
CA PRO A 32 -8.77 -5.00 -16.93
C PRO A 32 -7.75 -5.95 -17.55
N TYR A 33 -6.55 -5.45 -17.83
CA TYR A 33 -5.44 -6.27 -18.34
C TYR A 33 -4.77 -7.04 -17.20
N ASP A 34 -4.60 -6.39 -16.07
CA ASP A 34 -4.01 -6.96 -14.87
C ASP A 34 -4.61 -6.27 -13.64
N VAL A 35 -4.73 -7.02 -12.54
CA VAL A 35 -5.34 -6.57 -11.30
C VAL A 35 -4.39 -6.89 -10.14
N PRO A 36 -3.27 -6.16 -9.99
CA PRO A 36 -2.35 -6.36 -8.87
C PRO A 36 -3.08 -6.07 -7.55
N ALA A 37 -3.04 -7.05 -6.65
CA ALA A 37 -3.70 -6.94 -5.35
C ALA A 37 -2.70 -7.13 -4.21
N ASN A 38 -2.74 -6.22 -3.24
CA ASN A 38 -1.91 -6.29 -2.05
C ASN A 38 -2.62 -6.99 -0.87
N GLU A 39 -1.83 -7.68 -0.06
CA GLU A 39 -2.24 -8.23 1.25
C GLU A 39 -2.39 -7.10 2.29
N PHE A 40 -2.75 -7.43 3.53
CA PHE A 40 -3.00 -6.40 4.54
C PHE A 40 -1.73 -5.84 5.17
N LEU A 41 -1.79 -4.56 5.51
CA LEU A 41 -0.81 -3.89 6.38
C LEU A 41 -1.39 -3.76 7.80
N THR A 42 -0.67 -4.28 8.80
CA THR A 42 -0.95 -4.06 10.22
C THR A 42 -0.06 -2.96 10.79
N ILE A 43 -0.43 -2.45 11.98
CA ILE A 43 0.36 -1.46 12.72
C ILE A 43 0.60 -1.98 14.12
N GLU A 44 1.88 -2.17 14.46
CA GLU A 44 2.37 -2.68 15.75
C GLU A 44 1.63 -3.98 16.15
N GLY A 45 1.54 -4.92 15.20
CA GLY A 45 0.92 -6.23 15.36
C GLY A 45 -0.61 -6.22 15.42
N ARG A 46 -1.27 -5.09 15.11
CA ARG A 46 -2.72 -4.95 15.18
C ARG A 46 -3.30 -4.46 13.86
N LYS A 47 -4.50 -4.95 13.52
CA LYS A 47 -5.25 -4.42 12.38
C LYS A 47 -5.58 -2.95 12.58
N LEU A 48 -5.53 -2.19 11.49
CA LEU A 48 -6.00 -0.82 11.41
C LEU A 48 -7.46 -0.73 11.90
N SER A 49 -7.76 0.27 12.70
CA SER A 49 -9.11 0.49 13.23
C SER A 49 -9.42 1.97 13.35
N THR A 50 -10.33 2.45 12.50
CA THR A 50 -10.81 3.83 12.52
C THR A 50 -11.60 4.13 13.80
N SER A 51 -12.48 3.22 14.22
CA SER A 51 -13.30 3.38 15.43
C SER A 51 -12.50 3.39 16.73
N ARG A 52 -11.35 2.71 16.76
CA ARG A 52 -10.42 2.72 17.91
C ARG A 52 -9.30 3.75 17.77
N ASN A 53 -9.36 4.59 16.73
CA ASN A 53 -8.31 5.55 16.37
C ASN A 53 -6.90 4.90 16.33
N TRP A 54 -6.83 3.68 15.79
CA TRP A 54 -5.61 2.89 15.67
C TRP A 54 -5.17 2.86 14.21
N ALA A 55 -4.51 3.94 13.80
CA ALA A 55 -3.92 4.08 12.49
C ALA A 55 -2.78 5.11 12.52
N VAL A 56 -1.90 5.05 11.54
CA VAL A 56 -1.01 6.16 11.21
C VAL A 56 -1.72 7.01 10.17
N TRP A 57 -2.27 8.14 10.59
CA TRP A 57 -2.99 9.05 9.70
C TRP A 57 -1.99 9.88 8.90
N LEU A 58 -2.15 9.90 7.58
CA LEU A 58 -1.24 10.61 6.69
C LEU A 58 -1.13 12.12 7.01
N PRO A 59 -2.23 12.87 7.28
CA PRO A 59 -2.11 14.27 7.67
C PRO A 59 -1.32 14.47 8.96
N ASP A 60 -1.56 13.63 9.97
CA ASP A 60 -0.85 13.71 11.25
C ASP A 60 0.64 13.39 11.09
N TYR A 61 0.96 12.38 10.28
CA TYR A 61 2.34 12.04 9.95
C TYR A 61 3.04 13.21 9.23
N LEU A 62 2.43 13.75 8.18
CA LEU A 62 3.00 14.83 7.37
C LEU A 62 3.10 16.17 8.12
N SER A 63 2.39 16.33 9.24
CA SER A 63 2.59 17.49 10.12
C SER A 63 3.93 17.48 10.85
N ARG A 64 4.64 16.34 10.89
CA ARG A 64 5.88 16.13 11.66
C ARG A 64 7.05 15.61 10.84
N TYR A 65 6.78 14.91 9.74
CA TYR A 65 7.80 14.18 8.99
C TYR A 65 7.61 14.34 7.48
N GLU A 66 8.71 14.24 6.74
CA GLU A 66 8.71 14.23 5.28
C GLU A 66 8.05 12.95 4.72
N PRO A 67 7.46 13.02 3.51
CA PRO A 67 6.78 11.89 2.89
C PRO A 67 7.73 10.76 2.48
N ASP A 68 8.96 11.07 2.08
CA ASP A 68 9.86 10.10 1.44
C ASP A 68 10.29 8.95 2.36
N PRO A 69 10.64 9.16 3.64
CA PRO A 69 10.88 8.06 4.58
C PRO A 69 9.70 7.10 4.71
N LEU A 70 8.46 7.62 4.72
CA LEU A 70 7.26 6.77 4.78
C LEU A 70 7.06 6.00 3.49
N ARG A 71 7.21 6.67 2.34
CA ARG A 71 7.12 6.01 1.02
C ARG A 71 8.15 4.90 0.90
N TYR A 72 9.39 5.17 1.33
CA TYR A 72 10.46 4.18 1.32
C TYR A 72 10.09 2.95 2.15
N LEU A 73 9.71 3.15 3.42
CA LEU A 73 9.33 2.05 4.30
C LEU A 73 8.16 1.24 3.73
N LEU A 74 7.10 1.90 3.25
CA LEU A 74 5.93 1.22 2.70
C LEU A 74 6.26 0.45 1.41
N SER A 75 7.23 0.92 0.62
CA SER A 75 7.64 0.25 -0.62
C SER A 75 8.50 -0.98 -0.33
N ILE A 76 9.44 -0.89 0.62
CA ILE A 76 10.31 -2.02 0.96
C ILE A 76 9.60 -3.08 1.81
N ASN A 77 8.54 -2.69 2.52
CA ASN A 77 7.71 -3.57 3.34
C ASN A 77 6.32 -3.79 2.71
N MET A 78 6.25 -3.71 1.37
CA MET A 78 4.99 -3.82 0.66
C MET A 78 4.40 -5.23 0.83
N PRO A 79 3.10 -5.36 1.17
CA PRO A 79 2.45 -6.66 1.35
C PRO A 79 2.18 -7.31 -0.01
N GLU A 80 3.21 -7.90 -0.61
CA GLU A 80 3.15 -8.57 -1.92
C GLU A 80 2.67 -10.02 -1.80
N THR A 81 3.29 -10.82 -0.94
CA THR A 81 3.02 -12.26 -0.81
C THR A 81 2.34 -12.65 0.50
N GLY A 82 2.25 -11.71 1.45
CA GLY A 82 1.67 -11.94 2.76
C GLY A 82 1.44 -10.63 3.50
N ASP A 83 0.69 -10.71 4.59
CA ASP A 83 0.45 -9.55 5.45
C ASP A 83 1.77 -9.01 6.01
N THR A 84 1.93 -7.68 6.02
CA THR A 84 3.12 -6.99 6.55
C THR A 84 2.74 -6.13 7.75
N ASP A 85 3.72 -5.86 8.62
CA ASP A 85 3.51 -5.01 9.80
C ASP A 85 4.35 -3.74 9.73
N PHE A 86 3.70 -2.60 9.93
CA PHE A 86 4.35 -1.34 10.20
C PHE A 86 4.69 -1.25 11.69
N SER A 87 5.97 -1.00 12.00
CA SER A 87 6.38 -0.61 13.35
C SER A 87 7.25 0.65 13.32
N TRP A 88 7.10 1.50 14.32
CA TRP A 88 7.89 2.73 14.45
C TRP A 88 9.37 2.44 14.66
N ARG A 89 9.69 1.33 15.34
CA ARG A 89 11.07 0.88 15.52
C ARG A 89 11.72 0.59 14.17
N GLU A 90 11.02 -0.13 13.29
CA GLU A 90 11.55 -0.45 11.97
C GLU A 90 11.62 0.79 11.07
N PHE A 91 10.65 1.69 11.16
CA PHE A 91 10.69 2.99 10.48
C PHE A 91 11.96 3.78 10.82
N VAL A 92 12.25 3.96 12.11
CA VAL A 92 13.44 4.70 12.57
C VAL A 92 14.72 3.99 12.14
N ARG A 93 14.78 2.67 12.30
CA ARG A 93 15.94 1.87 11.91
C ARG A 93 16.26 2.06 10.41
N ARG A 94 15.28 1.85 9.54
CA ARG A 94 15.48 1.97 8.09
C ARG A 94 15.80 3.39 7.64
N ASN A 95 15.14 4.39 8.21
CA ASN A 95 15.47 5.77 7.90
C ASN A 95 16.92 6.09 8.26
N ASN A 96 17.37 5.70 9.45
CA ASN A 96 18.71 6.06 9.90
C ASN A 96 19.80 5.24 9.22
N ASP A 97 19.62 3.93 9.11
CA ASP A 97 20.66 3.03 8.62
C ASP A 97 20.73 3.03 7.08
N GLU A 98 19.57 3.06 6.41
CA GLU A 98 19.49 2.91 4.95
C GLU A 98 19.43 4.28 4.26
N LEU A 99 18.49 5.16 4.66
CA LEU A 99 18.35 6.46 3.98
C LEU A 99 19.42 7.47 4.39
N VAL A 100 19.73 7.60 5.68
CA VAL A 100 20.74 8.56 6.17
C VAL A 100 22.15 7.99 6.03
N ALA A 101 22.43 6.86 6.68
CA ALA A 101 23.80 6.37 6.80
C ALA A 101 24.34 5.68 5.54
N THR A 102 23.47 5.21 4.64
CA THR A 102 23.90 4.56 3.39
C THR A 102 23.68 5.47 2.18
N TYR A 103 22.42 5.75 1.82
CA TYR A 103 22.14 6.57 0.65
C TYR A 103 22.62 8.01 0.85
N GLY A 104 22.23 8.66 1.95
CA GLY A 104 22.59 10.04 2.25
C GLY A 104 24.09 10.31 2.41
N ASN A 105 24.86 9.34 2.90
CA ASN A 105 26.32 9.46 3.00
C ASN A 105 27.04 9.29 1.65
N LEU A 106 26.41 8.66 0.66
CA LEU A 106 26.98 8.49 -0.68
C LEU A 106 26.85 9.75 -1.54
N VAL A 107 25.75 10.51 -1.38
CA VAL A 107 25.40 11.67 -2.23
C VAL A 107 26.12 12.96 -1.83
#